data_AF-A0A2V9WPY1-F1
#
_entry.id   AF-A0A2V9WPY1-F1
#
_cell.length_a   1.000
_cell.length_b   1.000
_cell.length_c   1.000
_cell.angle_alpha   90.00
_cell.angle_beta   90.00
_cell.angle_gamma   90.00
#
_symmetry.space_group_name_H-M   'P 1'
#
loop_
_entity.id
_entity.type
_entity.pdbx_description
1 polymer ?
#
loop_
_entity_poly.entity_id
_entity_poly.type
_entity_poly.pdbx_seq_one_letter_code
_entity_poly.pdbx_strand_id
1 'polypeptide(L)'
;NLNVVPTISANGAVTVWLWILALILFFWPQGIAVIELAHRYPGEGGVYLWAKRLFGDFHGFMSGWCYWTNNIFYVPTVLLYFVGISVFVAGERAQGLADKPVFAFSGSLILLILLVVLNVLGLGVGKWVNNLGG
;
A
#
# COMPACT_ATOMS: atom_id res chain seq x y z
N ASN A 1 -9.25 -1.77 -25.20
CA ASN A 1 -9.99 -2.50 -24.15
C ASN A 1 -10.41 -1.48 -23.08
N LEU A 2 -11.65 -0.96 -23.16
CA LEU A 2 -12.16 0.12 -22.29
C LEU A 2 -12.57 -0.36 -20.88
N ASN A 3 -12.32 -1.63 -20.53
CA ASN A 3 -12.70 -2.21 -19.24
C ASN A 3 -11.80 -1.81 -18.06
N VAL A 4 -10.82 -0.93 -18.28
CA VAL A 4 -9.95 -0.37 -17.23
C VAL A 4 -10.13 1.14 -17.03
N VAL A 5 -11.18 1.73 -17.61
CA VAL A 5 -11.64 3.06 -17.19
C VAL A 5 -11.81 2.98 -15.67
N PRO A 6 -10.99 3.69 -14.86
CA PRO A 6 -11.14 3.64 -13.42
C PRO A 6 -12.61 3.92 -13.11
N THR A 7 -13.23 3.15 -12.22
CA THR A 7 -14.61 3.40 -11.74
C THR A 7 -14.84 4.87 -11.32
N ILE A 8 -13.75 5.57 -11.02
CA ILE A 8 -13.63 7.00 -10.73
C ILE A 8 -13.94 7.89 -11.95
N SER A 9 -13.50 7.54 -13.16
CA SER A 9 -13.76 8.29 -14.40
C SER A 9 -15.14 8.03 -15.00
N ALA A 10 -15.80 6.92 -14.62
CA ALA A 10 -17.17 6.64 -15.03
C ALA A 10 -18.19 7.61 -14.39
N ASN A 11 -17.86 8.25 -13.26
CA ASN A 11 -18.74 9.14 -12.49
C ASN A 11 -18.56 10.65 -12.81
N GLY A 12 -17.71 11.00 -13.79
CA GLY A 12 -17.58 12.38 -14.28
C GLY A 12 -17.20 13.41 -13.20
N ALA A 13 -17.70 14.64 -13.32
CA ALA A 13 -17.36 15.76 -12.41
C ALA A 13 -17.83 15.56 -10.96
N VAL A 14 -18.81 14.68 -10.71
CA VAL A 14 -19.31 14.35 -9.36
C VAL A 14 -18.20 13.74 -8.49
N THR A 15 -17.26 13.03 -9.12
CA THR A 15 -16.07 12.48 -8.46
C THR A 15 -15.31 13.55 -7.67
N VAL A 16 -15.11 14.76 -8.21
CA VAL A 16 -14.35 15.80 -7.51
C VAL A 16 -14.99 16.16 -6.16
N TRP A 17 -16.32 16.24 -6.13
CA TRP A 17 -17.06 16.49 -4.89
C TRP A 17 -16.96 15.32 -3.91
N LEU A 18 -17.00 14.07 -4.40
CA LEU A 18 -16.80 12.88 -3.55
C LEU A 18 -15.39 12.86 -2.93
N TRP A 19 -14.36 13.26 -3.67
CA TRP A 19 -12.99 13.38 -3.15
C TRP A 19 -12.88 14.47 -2.08
N ILE A 20 -13.50 15.64 -2.29
CA ILE A 20 -13.53 16.71 -1.28
C ILE A 20 -14.22 16.23 0.00
N LEU A 21 -15.39 15.58 -0.13
CA LEU A 21 -16.11 15.03 1.00
C LEU A 21 -15.31 13.95 1.72
N ALA A 22 -14.65 13.04 0.99
CA ALA A 22 -13.79 12.02 1.57
C ALA A 22 -12.60 12.63 2.32
N LEU A 23 -11.98 13.70 1.80
CA LEU A 23 -10.90 14.39 2.48
C LEU A 23 -11.36 15.01 3.80
N ILE A 24 -12.51 15.68 3.81
CA ILE A 24 -13.01 16.39 4.99
C ILE A 24 -13.60 15.44 6.04
N LEU A 25 -14.37 14.44 5.61
CA LEU A 25 -15.13 13.58 6.51
C LEU A 25 -14.41 12.29 6.90
N PHE A 26 -13.45 11.84 6.11
CA PHE A 26 -12.72 10.60 6.37
C PHE A 26 -11.23 10.86 6.63
N PHE A 27 -10.54 11.52 5.71
CA PHE A 27 -9.08 11.66 5.79
C PHE A 27 -8.64 12.59 6.93
N TRP A 28 -9.31 13.73 7.10
CA TRP A 28 -8.99 14.71 8.13
C TRP A 28 -9.23 14.18 9.55
N PRO A 29 -10.41 13.63 9.89
CA PRO A 29 -10.65 13.06 11.22
C PRO A 29 -9.75 11.87 11.51
N GLN A 30 -9.49 11.02 10.52
CA GLN A 30 -8.58 9.89 10.65
C GLN A 30 -7.14 10.34 10.93
N GLY A 31 -6.66 11.38 10.24
CA GLY A 31 -5.34 11.96 10.47
C GLY A 31 -5.18 12.50 11.90
N ILE A 32 -6.16 13.26 12.39
CA ILE A 32 -6.17 13.76 13.77
C ILE A 32 -6.14 12.60 14.78
N ALA A 33 -6.97 11.57 14.58
CA ALA A 33 -7.01 10.41 15.46
C ALA A 33 -5.67 9.67 15.52
N VAL A 34 -5.00 9.50 14.37
CA VAL A 34 -3.67 8.87 14.28
C VAL A 34 -2.63 9.70 15.04
N ILE A 35 -2.62 11.02 14.89
CA ILE A 35 -1.68 11.91 15.58
C ILE A 35 -1.88 11.83 17.10
N GLU A 36 -3.12 11.94 17.57
CA GLU A 36 -3.46 11.90 18.99
C GLU A 36 -3.08 10.56 19.63
N LEU A 37 -3.40 9.45 18.96
CA LEU A 37 -3.09 8.11 19.47
C LEU A 37 -1.60 7.79 19.42
N ALA A 38 -0.88 8.26 18.40
CA ALA A 38 0.57 8.10 18.31
C ALA A 38 1.29 8.83 19.45
N HIS A 39 0.86 10.04 19.80
CA HIS A 39 1.41 10.79 20.94
C HIS A 39 1.01 10.19 22.29
N ARG A 40 -0.24 9.76 22.43
CA ARG A 40 -0.77 9.23 23.70
C ARG A 40 -0.20 7.85 24.04
N TYR A 41 0.06 7.02 23.02
CA TYR A 41 0.58 5.66 23.18
C TYR A 41 1.82 5.45 22.31
N PRO A 42 2.97 6.02 22.72
CA PRO A 42 4.23 5.80 22.02
C PRO A 42 4.63 4.34 22.18
N GLY A 43 4.71 3.63 21.05
CA GLY A 43 5.10 2.22 21.03
C GLY A 43 5.07 1.65 19.61
N GLU A 44 5.88 0.61 19.40
CA GLU A 44 5.94 -0.11 18.13
C GLU A 44 4.68 -0.99 18.00
N GLY A 45 3.81 -0.67 17.04
CA GLY A 45 2.59 -1.45 16.79
C GLY A 45 1.39 -0.65 16.26
N GLY A 46 1.43 0.69 16.30
CA GLY A 46 0.43 1.55 15.67
C GLY A 46 -1.01 1.18 16.03
N VAL A 47 -1.86 0.99 15.01
CA VAL A 47 -3.30 0.70 15.18
C VAL A 47 -3.56 -0.56 16.00
N TYR A 48 -2.74 -1.60 15.86
CA TYR A 48 -2.85 -2.83 16.68
C TYR A 48 -2.68 -2.50 18.16
N LEU A 49 -1.65 -1.73 18.51
CA LEU A 49 -1.35 -1.36 19.90
C LEU A 49 -2.47 -0.50 20.50
N TRP A 50 -2.98 0.45 19.72
CA TRP A 50 -4.06 1.35 20.16
C TRP A 50 -5.36 0.59 20.38
N ALA A 51 -5.73 -0.30 19.44
CA ALA A 51 -6.92 -1.14 19.54
C ALA A 51 -6.83 -2.10 20.74
N LYS A 52 -5.66 -2.71 20.95
CA LYS A 52 -5.41 -3.59 22.10
C LYS A 52 -5.57 -2.86 23.43
N ARG A 53 -5.02 -1.64 23.55
CA ARG A 53 -5.07 -0.85 24.79
C ARG A 53 -6.47 -0.36 25.14
N LEU A 54 -7.26 0.04 24.13
CA LEU A 54 -8.58 0.65 24.36
C LEU A 54 -9.73 -0.37 24.38
N PHE A 55 -9.64 -1.43 23.57
CA PHE A 55 -10.72 -2.39 23.34
C PHE A 55 -10.36 -3.84 23.72
N GLY A 56 -9.15 -4.08 24.23
CA GLY A 56 -8.67 -5.38 24.68
C GLY A 56 -8.05 -6.25 23.59
N ASP A 57 -7.57 -7.43 24.00
CA ASP A 57 -6.72 -8.30 23.19
C ASP A 57 -7.37 -8.76 21.87
N PHE A 58 -8.66 -9.07 21.88
CA PHE A 58 -9.38 -9.53 20.69
C PHE A 58 -9.42 -8.47 19.58
N HIS A 59 -9.75 -7.22 19.93
CA HIS A 59 -9.81 -6.12 18.98
C HIS A 59 -8.42 -5.71 18.48
N GLY A 60 -7.41 -5.79 19.35
CA GLY A 60 -6.01 -5.70 18.96
C GLY A 60 -5.69 -6.73 17.89
N PHE A 61 -5.92 -8.01 18.16
CA PHE A 61 -5.69 -9.10 17.21
C PHE A 61 -6.41 -8.88 15.87
N MET A 62 -7.69 -8.54 15.88
CA MET A 62 -8.45 -8.29 14.65
C MET A 62 -7.88 -7.12 13.85
N SER A 63 -7.49 -6.03 14.50
CA SER A 63 -6.84 -4.89 13.84
C SER A 63 -5.51 -5.29 13.18
N GLY A 64 -4.66 -6.02 13.90
CA GLY A 64 -3.40 -6.52 13.37
C GLY A 64 -3.60 -7.51 12.22
N TRP A 65 -4.58 -8.41 12.34
CA TRP A 65 -4.93 -9.39 11.33
C TRP A 65 -5.44 -8.74 10.04
N CYS A 66 -6.33 -7.75 10.15
CA CYS A 66 -6.81 -6.97 9.02
C CYS A 66 -5.66 -6.22 8.34
N TYR A 67 -4.78 -5.60 9.12
CA TYR A 67 -3.61 -4.89 8.58
C TYR A 67 -2.64 -5.83 7.84
N TRP A 68 -2.35 -6.98 8.42
CA TRP A 68 -1.47 -7.98 7.83
C TRP A 68 -2.08 -8.57 6.54
N THR A 69 -3.35 -8.97 6.58
CA THR A 69 -4.07 -9.50 5.42
C THR A 69 -4.16 -8.47 4.30
N ASN A 70 -4.42 -7.20 4.62
CA ASN A 70 -4.42 -6.12 3.64
C ASN A 70 -3.07 -6.00 2.95
N ASN A 71 -1.95 -6.05 3.69
CA ASN A 71 -0.61 -6.00 3.13
C ASN A 71 -0.30 -7.16 2.17
N ILE A 72 -0.78 -8.38 2.46
CA ILE A 72 -0.60 -9.54 1.58
C ILE A 72 -1.19 -9.29 0.20
N PHE A 73 -2.36 -8.66 0.12
CA PHE A 73 -2.99 -8.35 -1.16
C PHE A 73 -2.47 -7.06 -1.78
N TYR A 74 -2.10 -6.08 -0.95
CA TYR A 74 -1.64 -4.77 -1.39
C TYR A 74 -0.32 -4.87 -2.17
N VAL A 75 0.69 -5.56 -1.63
CA VAL A 75 2.02 -5.61 -2.25
C VAL A 75 1.97 -6.21 -3.67
N PRO A 76 1.41 -7.41 -3.90
CA PRO A 76 1.32 -7.98 -5.26
C PRO A 76 0.49 -7.09 -6.20
N THR A 77 -0.58 -6.47 -5.71
CA THR A 77 -1.42 -5.59 -6.50
C THR A 77 -0.64 -4.37 -7.00
N VAL A 78 0.13 -3.72 -6.12
CA VAL A 78 0.98 -2.59 -6.50
C VAL A 78 2.05 -3.01 -7.52
N LEU A 79 2.64 -4.20 -7.36
CA LEU A 79 3.63 -4.72 -8.31
C LEU A 79 3.03 -4.99 -9.68
N LEU A 80 1.83 -5.56 -9.73
CA LEU A 80 1.10 -5.76 -10.99
C LEU A 80 0.80 -4.42 -11.68
N TYR A 81 0.35 -3.41 -10.94
CA TYR A 81 0.17 -2.06 -11.47
C TYR A 81 1.48 -1.47 -11.99
N PHE A 82 2.58 -1.65 -11.25
CA PHE A 82 3.90 -1.19 -11.66
C PHE A 82 4.36 -1.85 -12.97
N VAL A 83 4.18 -3.17 -13.11
CA VAL A 83 4.46 -3.88 -14.37
C VAL A 83 3.61 -3.31 -15.51
N GLY A 84 2.31 -3.11 -15.30
CA GLY A 84 1.41 -2.53 -16.30
C GLY A 84 1.86 -1.14 -16.75
N ILE A 85 2.22 -0.27 -15.81
CA ILE A 85 2.72 1.09 -16.10
C ILE A 85 4.07 1.03 -16.83
N SER A 86 4.98 0.14 -16.41
CA SER A 86 6.30 0.01 -17.04
C SER A 86 6.22 -0.42 -18.52
N VAL A 87 5.27 -1.30 -18.86
CA VAL A 87 4.97 -1.70 -20.23
C VAL A 87 4.40 -0.54 -21.04
N PHE A 88 3.54 0.27 -20.44
CA PHE A 88 3.01 1.47 -21.08
C PHE A 88 4.12 2.47 -21.43
N VAL A 89 5.09 2.67 -20.53
CA VAL A 89 6.26 3.55 -20.74
C VAL A 89 7.24 2.98 -21.78
N ALA A 90 7.36 1.66 -21.91
CA ALA A 90 8.25 0.99 -22.86
C ALA A 90 7.83 1.12 -24.35
N GLY A 91 6.70 1.79 -24.63
CA GLY A 91 6.25 2.15 -25.99
C GLY A 91 5.38 1.09 -26.68
N GLU A 92 4.88 1.43 -27.88
CA GLU A 92 3.90 0.64 -28.64
C GLU A 92 4.33 -0.82 -28.92
N ARG A 93 5.64 -1.09 -29.02
CA ARG A 93 6.17 -2.46 -29.20
C ARG A 93 5.95 -3.37 -27.99
N ALA A 94 5.80 -2.78 -26.80
CA ALA A 94 5.63 -3.52 -25.56
C ALA A 94 4.16 -3.67 -25.13
N GLN A 95 3.23 -2.85 -25.66
CA GLN A 95 1.84 -2.78 -25.19
C GLN A 95 1.10 -4.13 -25.23
N GLY A 96 1.39 -4.98 -26.20
CA GLY A 96 0.80 -6.33 -26.29
C GLY A 96 1.38 -7.36 -25.30
N LEU A 97 2.41 -7.02 -24.52
CA LEU A 97 2.95 -7.88 -23.46
C LEU A 97 2.18 -7.75 -22.14
N ALA A 98 1.62 -6.57 -21.83
CA ALA A 98 0.82 -6.37 -20.61
C ALA A 98 -0.49 -7.17 -20.64
N ASP A 99 -1.08 -7.37 -21.82
CA ASP A 99 -2.30 -8.19 -21.99
C ASP A 99 -2.04 -9.70 -21.81
N LYS A 100 -0.76 -10.14 -21.79
CA LYS A 100 -0.42 -11.55 -21.56
C LYS A 100 -0.36 -11.84 -20.06
N PRO A 101 -1.29 -12.65 -19.51
CA PRO A 101 -1.34 -12.93 -18.06
C PRO A 101 -0.05 -13.56 -17.55
N VAL A 102 0.64 -14.35 -18.38
CA VAL A 102 1.92 -14.98 -18.04
C VAL A 102 3.04 -13.95 -17.88
N PHE A 103 3.06 -12.88 -18.69
CA PHE A 103 4.06 -11.82 -18.58
C PHE A 103 3.81 -10.95 -17.34
N ALA A 104 2.57 -10.53 -17.11
CA ALA A 104 2.21 -9.77 -15.91
C ALA A 104 2.50 -10.55 -14.62
N PHE A 105 2.17 -11.84 -14.60
CA PHE A 105 2.45 -12.71 -13.47
C PHE A 105 3.97 -12.90 -13.24
N SER A 106 4.72 -13.29 -14.26
CA SER A 106 6.17 -13.49 -14.12
C SER A 106 6.93 -12.20 -13.78
N GLY A 107 6.57 -11.07 -14.40
CA GLY A 107 7.16 -9.77 -14.11
C GLY A 107 6.91 -9.32 -12.68
N SER A 108 5.68 -9.45 -12.18
CA SER A 108 5.34 -9.09 -10.80
C SER A 108 6.00 -10.03 -9.79
N LEU A 109 6.11 -11.33 -10.09
CA LEU A 109 6.83 -12.30 -9.27
C LEU A 109 8.33 -11.99 -9.18
N ILE A 110 8.97 -11.66 -10.31
CA ILE A 110 10.40 -11.28 -10.33
C ILE A 110 10.62 -10.01 -9.51
N LEU A 111 9.76 -8.99 -9.68
CA LEU A 111 9.84 -7.77 -8.89
C LEU A 111 9.61 -8.03 -7.39
N LEU A 112 8.68 -8.92 -7.05
CA LEU A 112 8.43 -9.31 -5.66
C LEU A 112 9.68 -9.96 -5.06
N ILE A 113 10.28 -10.93 -5.75
CA ILE A 113 11.51 -11.60 -5.30
C ILE A 113 12.65 -10.59 -5.16
N LEU A 114 12.82 -9.70 -6.15
CA LEU A 114 13.83 -8.64 -6.10
C LEU A 114 13.62 -7.74 -4.88
N LEU A 115 12.39 -7.30 -4.63
CA LEU A 115 12.07 -6.46 -3.47
C LEU A 115 12.28 -7.20 -2.16
N VAL A 116 11.93 -8.48 -2.06
CA VAL A 116 12.20 -9.30 -0.87
C VAL A 116 13.72 -9.39 -0.64
N VAL A 117 14.50 -9.68 -1.68
CA VAL A 117 15.97 -9.73 -1.59
C VAL A 117 16.53 -8.37 -1.17
N LEU A 118 16.08 -7.27 -1.78
CA LEU A 118 16.52 -5.92 -1.41
C LEU A 118 16.11 -5.54 0.01
N ASN A 119 14.93 -5.94 0.49
CA ASN A 119 14.51 -5.72 1.88
C ASN A 119 15.38 -6.54 2.85
N VAL A 120 15.65 -7.81 2.55
CA VAL A 120 16.48 -8.69 3.39
C VAL A 120 17.93 -8.21 3.44
N LEU A 121 18.51 -7.79 2.30
CA LEU A 121 19.86 -7.24 2.22
C LEU A 121 19.95 -5.82 2.78
N GLY A 122 18.91 -5.00 2.58
CA GLY A 122 18.80 -3.63 3.06
C GLY A 122 18.69 -3.53 4.59
N LEU A 123 18.16 -4.55 5.26
CA LEU A 123 18.26 -4.70 6.72
C LEU A 123 19.72 -4.79 7.22
N GLY A 124 20.66 -5.18 6.35
CA GLY A 124 22.10 -5.11 6.63
C GLY A 124 22.68 -3.69 6.52
N VAL A 125 22.17 -2.89 5.58
CA VAL A 125 22.61 -1.49 5.33
C VAL A 125 21.99 -0.52 6.34
N GLY A 126 20.74 -0.75 6.75
CA GLY A 126 20.05 0.06 7.77
C GLY A 126 20.74 0.04 9.14
N LYS A 127 21.43 -1.06 9.49
CA LYS A 127 22.27 -1.13 10.70
C LYS A 127 23.47 -0.19 10.64
N TRP A 128 24.04 0.05 9.45
CA TRP A 128 25.22 0.89 9.28
C TRP A 128 24.86 2.38 9.27
N VAL A 129 23.72 2.74 8.67
CA VAL A 129 23.20 4.11 8.64
C VAL A 129 22.77 4.59 10.03
N ASN A 130 22.17 3.71 10.85
CA ASN A 130 21.81 4.06 12.23
C ASN A 130 23.03 4.30 13.13
N ASN A 131 24.13 3.57 12.90
CA ASN A 131 25.38 3.71 13.66
C ASN A 131 26.19 4.98 13.32
N LEU A 132 25.88 5.67 12.22
CA LEU A 132 26.46 6.96 11.85
C LEU A 132 25.54 8.14 12.16
N GLY A 133 24.28 7.87 12.56
CA GLY A 133 23.26 8.87 12.83
C GLY A 133 23.22 9.39 14.26
N GLY A 134 23.76 8.63 15.23
CA GLY A 134 23.69 8.96 16.67
C GLY A 134 22.36 8.58 17.31
#